data_AF-A0A7K2DC57-F1
#
_entry.id   AF-A0A7K2DC57-F1
#
_cell.length_a   1.000
_cell.length_b   1.000
_cell.length_c   1.000
_cell.angle_alpha   90.00
_cell.angle_beta   90.00
_cell.angle_gamma   90.00
#
_symmetry.space_group_name_H-M   'P 1'
#
loop_
_entity.id
_entity.type
_entity.pdbx_description
1 polymer ?
#
loop_
_entity_poly.entity_id
_entity_poly.type
_entity_poly.pdbx_seq_one_letter_code
_entity_poly.pdbx_strand_id
1 'polypeptide(L)'
;GAILDEQLEAMSALWEHTPASHGGPRFAFDDVYCVPKPWRTDPARPRMWFGGQSMHPALLRRLVRYGDGFHPFGAASGEDLATLRAGMVAAGRDRDGIEMVGGTRAVFSGSDDTADIDAAMADFGDQIEAGFTTFCVKPSQHTDDPAQVRALCEHIVARVSHLDAGAPRSL
;
A
#
# COMPACT_ATOMS: atom_id res chain seq x y z
N GLY A 1 2.36 5.64 -15.69
CA GLY A 1 2.74 5.86 -17.09
C GLY A 1 3.39 4.63 -17.69
N ALA A 2 3.59 4.65 -19.00
CA ALA A 2 4.05 3.49 -19.78
C ALA A 2 5.40 2.91 -19.33
N ILE A 3 6.30 3.73 -18.78
CA ILE A 3 7.61 3.25 -18.27
C ILE A 3 7.40 2.25 -17.13
N LEU A 4 6.60 2.61 -16.12
CA LEU A 4 6.32 1.71 -14.99
C LEU A 4 5.57 0.44 -15.43
N ASP A 5 4.68 0.56 -16.42
CA ASP A 5 3.95 -0.61 -16.92
C ASP A 5 4.91 -1.65 -17.52
N GLU A 6 5.86 -1.18 -18.36
CA GLU A 6 6.90 -2.03 -18.94
C GLU A 6 7.88 -2.58 -17.89
N GLN A 7 8.25 -1.79 -16.88
CA GLN A 7 9.07 -2.29 -15.77
C GLN A 7 8.41 -3.45 -15.04
N LEU A 8 7.11 -3.36 -14.76
CA LEU A 8 6.37 -4.45 -14.11
C LEU A 8 6.36 -5.71 -14.98
N GLU A 9 6.21 -5.58 -16.29
CA GLU A 9 6.27 -6.70 -17.24
C GLU A 9 7.66 -7.34 -17.30
N ALA A 10 8.71 -6.52 -17.38
CA ALA A 10 10.10 -6.97 -17.38
C ALA A 10 10.45 -7.71 -16.07
N MET A 11 10.04 -7.17 -14.92
CA MET A 11 10.29 -7.79 -13.61
C MET A 11 9.48 -9.08 -13.44
N SER A 12 8.22 -9.12 -13.90
CA SER A 12 7.42 -10.36 -13.91
C SER A 12 8.09 -11.45 -14.73
N ALA A 13 8.58 -11.15 -15.94
CA ALA A 13 9.29 -12.11 -16.78
C ALA A 13 10.57 -12.63 -16.08
N LEU A 14 11.32 -11.72 -15.45
CA LEU A 14 12.57 -12.05 -14.76
C LEU A 14 12.35 -12.96 -13.54
N TRP A 15 11.25 -12.76 -12.81
CA TRP A 15 10.95 -13.50 -11.60
C TRP A 15 10.31 -14.86 -11.84
N GLU A 16 9.58 -15.05 -12.92
CA GLU A 16 8.81 -16.28 -13.15
C GLU A 16 9.71 -17.46 -13.56
N HIS A 17 10.23 -17.46 -14.79
CA HIS A 17 11.04 -18.55 -15.33
C HIS A 17 12.47 -18.11 -15.62
N THR A 18 13.38 -19.07 -15.77
CA THR A 18 14.74 -18.82 -16.27
C THR A 18 15.09 -19.90 -17.28
N PRO A 19 15.80 -19.56 -18.37
CA PRO A 19 16.22 -18.19 -18.72
C PRO A 19 15.04 -17.28 -19.05
N ALA A 20 15.16 -16.00 -18.66
CA ALA A 20 14.13 -15.00 -18.89
C ALA A 20 14.53 -14.10 -20.05
N SER A 21 13.54 -13.73 -20.87
CA SER A 21 13.67 -12.70 -21.90
C SER A 21 12.51 -11.72 -21.81
N HIS A 22 12.75 -10.47 -22.15
CA HIS A 22 11.73 -9.44 -22.30
C HIS A 22 12.14 -8.51 -23.44
N GLY A 23 11.25 -8.32 -24.41
CA GLY A 23 11.48 -7.50 -25.60
C GLY A 23 10.76 -6.16 -25.54
N GLY A 24 11.06 -5.32 -24.56
CA GLY A 24 10.46 -4.00 -24.37
C GLY A 24 11.23 -2.88 -25.08
N PRO A 25 10.57 -1.77 -25.47
CA PRO A 25 11.22 -0.64 -26.13
C PRO A 25 12.20 0.15 -25.23
N ARG A 26 12.16 -0.05 -23.90
CA ARG A 26 12.97 0.65 -22.90
C ARG A 26 13.79 -0.32 -22.05
N PHE A 27 13.21 -1.49 -21.75
CA PHE A 27 13.88 -2.57 -21.06
C PHE A 27 13.86 -3.78 -21.99
N ALA A 28 15.03 -4.21 -22.45
CA ALA A 28 15.16 -5.41 -23.28
C ALA A 28 16.31 -6.28 -22.75
N PHE A 29 16.07 -7.58 -22.65
CA PHE A 29 17.08 -8.56 -22.31
C PHE A 29 16.71 -9.93 -22.86
N ASP A 30 17.74 -10.73 -23.15
CA ASP A 30 17.61 -12.08 -23.66
C ASP A 30 18.46 -13.04 -22.83
N ASP A 31 17.90 -14.22 -22.53
CA ASP A 31 18.61 -15.33 -21.89
C ASP A 31 19.22 -15.00 -20.51
N VAL A 32 18.51 -14.20 -19.69
CA VAL A 32 18.99 -13.75 -18.38
C VAL A 32 18.56 -14.68 -17.26
N TYR A 33 19.49 -14.94 -16.34
CA TYR A 33 19.23 -15.71 -15.11
C TYR A 33 19.13 -14.77 -13.90
N CYS A 34 17.98 -14.80 -13.22
CA CYS A 34 17.79 -14.12 -11.95
C CYS A 34 17.70 -15.15 -10.82
N VAL A 35 18.75 -15.20 -10.01
CA VAL A 35 18.86 -16.08 -8.84
C VAL A 35 19.37 -15.31 -7.62
N PRO A 36 18.85 -15.57 -6.40
CA PRO A 36 17.74 -16.48 -6.11
C PRO A 36 16.40 -15.95 -6.62
N LYS A 37 15.45 -16.86 -6.90
CA LYS A 37 14.08 -16.52 -7.26
C LYS A 37 13.30 -15.99 -6.05
N PRO A 38 12.19 -15.24 -6.26
CA PRO A 38 11.32 -14.85 -5.15
C PRO A 38 10.87 -16.07 -4.35
N TRP A 39 10.84 -15.92 -3.04
CA TRP A 39 10.41 -16.99 -2.14
C TRP A 39 8.95 -17.40 -2.34
N ARG A 40 8.07 -16.45 -2.70
CA ARG A 40 6.69 -16.73 -3.09
C ARG A 40 6.66 -17.25 -4.52
N THR A 41 6.01 -18.39 -4.74
CA THR A 41 5.95 -19.07 -6.06
C THR A 41 4.60 -18.96 -6.76
N ASP A 42 3.53 -18.55 -6.07
CA ASP A 42 2.21 -18.34 -6.65
C ASP A 42 1.59 -17.00 -6.20
N PRO A 43 1.64 -15.96 -7.05
CA PRO A 43 2.51 -15.86 -8.22
C PRO A 43 3.99 -15.74 -7.83
N ALA A 44 4.90 -16.11 -8.73
CA ALA A 44 6.36 -16.05 -8.53
C ALA A 44 6.90 -14.60 -8.51
N ARG A 45 6.62 -13.85 -7.43
CA ARG A 45 6.98 -12.42 -7.27
C ARG A 45 6.86 -11.95 -5.82
N PRO A 46 7.52 -10.84 -5.44
CA PRO A 46 7.23 -10.15 -4.18
C PRO A 46 5.77 -9.64 -4.11
N ARG A 47 5.28 -9.40 -2.88
CA ARG A 47 4.04 -8.63 -2.67
C ARG A 47 4.25 -7.19 -3.14
N MET A 48 3.28 -6.63 -3.85
CA MET A 48 3.37 -5.29 -4.42
C MET A 48 2.21 -4.42 -3.98
N TRP A 49 2.55 -3.27 -3.38
CA TRP A 49 1.60 -2.20 -3.08
C TRP A 49 1.69 -1.11 -4.15
N PHE A 50 0.53 -0.62 -4.58
CA PHE A 50 0.45 0.53 -5.48
C PHE A 50 -0.38 1.64 -4.88
N GLY A 51 -0.05 2.87 -5.25
CA GLY A 51 -0.58 4.07 -4.64
C GLY A 51 -0.54 5.28 -5.55
N GLY A 52 -1.27 6.31 -5.14
CA GLY A 52 -1.36 7.58 -5.83
C GLY A 52 -2.31 8.54 -5.11
N GLN A 53 -2.38 9.78 -5.58
CA GLN A 53 -3.27 10.80 -5.03
C GLN A 53 -4.75 10.54 -5.34
N SER A 54 -5.05 9.76 -6.38
CA SER A 54 -6.41 9.38 -6.79
C SER A 54 -6.41 8.06 -7.55
N MET A 55 -7.58 7.41 -7.62
CA MET A 55 -7.80 6.16 -8.34
C MET A 55 -8.04 6.40 -9.83
N HIS A 56 -6.96 6.57 -10.58
CA HIS A 56 -7.04 6.71 -12.03
C HIS A 56 -6.91 5.36 -12.76
N PRO A 57 -7.34 5.24 -14.05
CA PRO A 57 -7.40 3.97 -14.76
C PRO A 57 -6.08 3.17 -14.81
N ALA A 58 -4.94 3.84 -14.93
CA ALA A 58 -3.64 3.16 -14.95
C ALA A 58 -3.27 2.52 -13.60
N LEU A 59 -3.66 3.13 -12.47
CA LEU A 59 -3.43 2.57 -11.14
C LEU A 59 -4.33 1.36 -10.93
N LEU A 60 -5.62 1.48 -11.29
CA LEU A 60 -6.57 0.38 -11.20
C LEU A 60 -6.09 -0.86 -11.99
N ARG A 61 -5.62 -0.67 -13.23
CA ARG A 61 -5.08 -1.79 -14.03
C ARG A 61 -3.90 -2.48 -13.35
N ARG A 62 -3.01 -1.72 -12.70
CA ARG A 62 -1.86 -2.29 -11.97
C ARG A 62 -2.31 -3.02 -10.72
N LEU A 63 -3.21 -2.43 -9.95
CA LEU A 63 -3.76 -3.05 -8.74
C LEU A 63 -4.45 -4.38 -9.10
N VAL A 64 -5.27 -4.39 -10.16
CA VAL A 64 -5.93 -5.58 -10.67
C VAL A 64 -4.93 -6.64 -11.14
N ARG A 65 -3.92 -6.27 -11.95
CA ARG A 65 -2.99 -7.24 -12.56
C ARG A 65 -1.88 -7.72 -11.61
N TYR A 66 -1.36 -6.83 -10.76
CA TYR A 66 -0.14 -7.04 -9.98
C TYR A 66 -0.31 -6.76 -8.49
N GLY A 67 -1.31 -6.00 -8.08
CA GLY A 67 -1.43 -5.48 -6.73
C GLY A 67 -1.82 -6.55 -5.71
N ASP A 68 -1.11 -6.54 -4.59
CA ASP A 68 -1.50 -7.22 -3.35
C ASP A 68 -1.88 -6.23 -2.26
N GLY A 69 -1.63 -4.94 -2.47
CA GLY A 69 -2.15 -3.90 -1.61
C GLY A 69 -2.30 -2.55 -2.28
N PHE A 70 -3.17 -1.71 -1.70
CA PHE A 70 -3.43 -0.34 -2.10
C PHE A 70 -2.99 0.61 -0.98
N HIS A 71 -2.10 1.54 -1.32
CA HIS A 71 -1.56 2.54 -0.40
C HIS A 71 -1.81 3.95 -0.99
N PRO A 72 -2.99 4.57 -0.75
CA PRO A 72 -3.28 5.91 -1.23
C PRO A 72 -2.30 6.93 -0.66
N PHE A 73 -1.96 7.94 -1.47
CA PHE A 73 -1.26 9.11 -0.98
C PHE A 73 -2.30 10.12 -0.48
N GLY A 74 -2.55 10.12 0.83
CA GLY A 74 -3.58 10.94 1.46
C GLY A 74 -4.90 10.19 1.61
N ALA A 75 -6.03 10.89 1.47
CA ALA A 75 -7.36 10.31 1.65
C ALA A 75 -7.85 9.71 0.33
N ALA A 76 -8.04 8.40 0.30
CA ALA A 76 -8.85 7.82 -0.76
C ALA A 76 -10.29 8.29 -0.57
N SER A 77 -10.87 8.92 -1.59
CA SER A 77 -12.28 9.28 -1.55
C SER A 77 -13.18 8.04 -1.58
N GLY A 78 -14.44 8.17 -1.18
CA GLY A 78 -15.42 7.09 -1.34
C GLY A 78 -15.56 6.64 -2.80
N GLU A 79 -15.39 7.56 -3.76
CA GLU A 79 -15.38 7.25 -5.20
C GLU A 79 -14.15 6.42 -5.60
N ASP A 80 -12.97 6.74 -5.08
CA ASP A 80 -11.74 5.97 -5.32
C ASP A 80 -11.90 4.53 -4.82
N LEU A 81 -12.43 4.37 -3.60
CA LEU A 81 -12.66 3.07 -2.99
C LEU A 81 -13.74 2.27 -3.73
N ALA A 82 -14.80 2.94 -4.20
CA ALA A 82 -15.84 2.32 -5.03
C ALA A 82 -15.29 1.88 -6.40
N THR A 83 -14.43 2.68 -7.01
CA THR A 83 -13.76 2.37 -8.29
C THR A 83 -12.82 1.17 -8.17
N LEU A 84 -12.00 1.14 -7.12
CA LEU A 84 -11.14 -0.01 -6.81
C LEU A 84 -11.96 -1.29 -6.66
N ARG A 85 -13.00 -1.20 -5.82
CA ARG A 85 -13.96 -2.27 -5.54
C ARG A 85 -14.59 -2.82 -6.81
N ALA A 86 -15.10 -1.96 -7.68
CA ALA A 86 -15.70 -2.37 -8.94
C ALA A 86 -14.68 -3.02 -9.89
N GLY A 87 -13.47 -2.48 -9.99
CA GLY A 87 -12.42 -3.02 -10.86
C GLY A 87 -11.92 -4.39 -10.42
N MET A 88 -11.78 -4.64 -9.12
CA MET A 88 -11.40 -5.97 -8.60
C MET A 88 -12.47 -7.02 -8.92
N VAL A 89 -13.75 -6.69 -8.67
CA VAL A 89 -14.88 -7.58 -8.98
C VAL A 89 -14.96 -7.87 -10.48
N ALA A 90 -14.83 -6.86 -11.32
CA ALA A 90 -14.84 -7.02 -12.78
C ALA A 90 -13.71 -7.92 -13.29
N ALA A 91 -12.58 -7.96 -12.57
CA ALA A 91 -11.45 -8.84 -12.88
C ALA A 91 -11.55 -10.23 -12.23
N GLY A 92 -12.65 -10.54 -11.54
CA GLY A 92 -12.84 -11.81 -10.83
C GLY A 92 -11.91 -11.97 -9.62
N ARG A 93 -11.35 -10.88 -9.10
CA ARG A 93 -10.49 -10.92 -7.91
C ARG A 93 -11.30 -10.67 -6.66
N ASP A 94 -10.96 -11.43 -5.62
CA ASP A 94 -11.47 -11.16 -4.29
C ASP A 94 -10.96 -9.81 -3.78
N ARG A 95 -11.86 -9.08 -3.15
CA ARG A 95 -11.63 -7.76 -2.58
C ARG A 95 -10.78 -7.85 -1.31
N ASP A 96 -10.94 -8.92 -0.56
CA ASP A 96 -10.14 -9.17 0.65
C ASP A 96 -8.73 -9.64 0.29
N GLY A 97 -8.52 -9.94 -1.00
CA GLY A 97 -7.21 -10.21 -1.59
C GLY A 97 -6.33 -8.98 -1.81
N ILE A 98 -6.76 -7.78 -1.39
CA ILE A 98 -5.91 -6.58 -1.41
C ILE A 98 -5.81 -5.94 -0.02
N GLU A 99 -4.59 -5.79 0.47
CA GLU A 99 -4.31 -5.09 1.72
C GLU A 99 -4.51 -3.59 1.55
N MET A 100 -5.30 -2.99 2.44
CA MET A 100 -5.62 -1.57 2.42
C MET A 100 -4.74 -0.85 3.45
N VAL A 101 -3.85 0.02 2.96
CA VAL A 101 -2.85 0.71 3.79
C VAL A 101 -3.30 2.14 4.07
N GLY A 102 -3.62 2.40 5.33
CA GLY A 102 -4.05 3.68 5.85
C GLY A 102 -2.88 4.44 6.48
N GLY A 103 -3.16 5.59 7.06
CA GLY A 103 -2.12 6.37 7.71
C GLY A 103 -2.62 7.65 8.36
N THR A 104 -1.70 8.32 9.05
CA THR A 104 -1.96 9.55 9.79
C THR A 104 -2.16 10.76 8.88
N ARG A 105 -2.97 11.72 9.36
CA ARG A 105 -3.11 13.06 8.78
C ARG A 105 -2.46 14.10 9.68
N ALA A 106 -1.14 14.25 9.56
CA ALA A 106 -0.39 15.24 10.30
C ALA A 106 -0.74 16.67 9.85
N VAL A 107 -1.00 17.56 10.82
CA VAL A 107 -1.18 19.00 10.61
C VAL A 107 -0.08 19.72 11.40
N PHE A 108 0.58 20.67 10.77
CA PHE A 108 1.67 21.45 11.34
C PHE A 108 1.29 22.93 11.38
N SER A 109 1.49 23.58 12.52
CA SER A 109 1.21 25.02 12.70
C SER A 109 2.40 25.93 12.38
N GLY A 110 3.60 25.35 12.22
CA GLY A 110 4.85 26.07 11.98
C GLY A 110 5.91 25.18 11.32
N SER A 111 7.04 25.77 10.94
CA SER A 111 8.16 25.07 10.30
C SER A 111 8.89 24.08 11.19
N ASP A 112 8.85 24.32 12.50
CA ASP A 112 9.62 23.60 13.52
C ASP A 112 8.71 22.86 14.52
N ASP A 113 7.41 22.76 14.19
CA ASP A 113 6.44 22.06 15.02
C ASP A 113 6.38 20.57 14.66
N THR A 114 6.15 19.74 15.66
CA THR A 114 5.71 18.36 15.48
C THR A 114 4.19 18.29 15.53
N ALA A 115 3.58 17.44 14.70
CA ALA A 115 2.13 17.23 14.69
C ALA A 115 1.68 16.41 15.91
N ASP A 116 0.52 16.76 16.46
CA ASP A 116 -0.14 15.96 17.50
C ASP A 116 -0.56 14.59 16.93
N ILE A 117 -0.12 13.51 17.57
CA ILE A 117 -0.37 12.14 17.08
C ILE A 117 -1.83 11.72 17.23
N ASP A 118 -2.51 12.13 18.30
CA ASP A 118 -3.91 11.75 18.55
C ASP A 118 -4.84 12.46 17.56
N ALA A 119 -4.59 13.73 17.28
CA ALA A 119 -5.27 14.48 16.23
C ALA A 119 -5.00 13.87 14.85
N ALA A 120 -3.76 13.44 14.58
CA ALA A 120 -3.40 12.84 13.30
C ALA A 120 -3.98 11.43 13.08
N MET A 121 -4.36 10.74 14.17
CA MET A 121 -5.02 9.43 14.16
C MET A 121 -6.55 9.52 14.31
N ALA A 122 -7.13 10.73 14.33
CA ALA A 122 -8.54 10.93 14.64
C ALA A 122 -9.50 10.19 13.70
N ASP A 123 -9.09 9.93 12.45
CA ASP A 123 -9.89 9.25 11.42
C ASP A 123 -9.57 7.75 11.29
N PHE A 124 -8.74 7.16 12.16
CA PHE A 124 -8.39 5.74 12.07
C PHE A 124 -9.62 4.83 12.21
N GLY A 125 -10.62 5.23 12.99
CA GLY A 125 -11.90 4.50 13.09
C GLY A 125 -12.59 4.39 11.72
N ASP A 126 -12.77 5.52 11.04
CA ASP A 126 -13.37 5.57 9.70
C ASP A 126 -12.54 4.77 8.68
N GLN A 127 -11.21 4.81 8.79
CA GLN A 127 -10.31 3.99 7.95
C GLN A 127 -10.52 2.49 8.22
N ILE A 128 -10.59 2.05 9.48
CA ILE A 128 -10.87 0.65 9.83
C ILE A 128 -12.22 0.21 9.26
N GLU A 129 -13.27 1.02 9.43
CA GLU A 129 -14.61 0.74 8.89
C GLU A 129 -14.61 0.66 7.36
N ALA A 130 -13.78 1.46 6.69
CA ALA A 130 -13.60 1.41 5.24
C ALA A 130 -12.76 0.20 4.75
N GLY A 131 -12.22 -0.61 5.68
CA GLY A 131 -11.50 -1.85 5.42
C GLY A 131 -9.97 -1.70 5.42
N PHE A 132 -9.43 -0.60 5.95
CA PHE A 132 -7.99 -0.44 6.12
C PHE A 132 -7.47 -1.27 7.29
N THR A 133 -6.43 -2.07 7.03
CA THR A 133 -5.92 -3.08 7.99
C THR A 133 -4.48 -2.84 8.40
N THR A 134 -3.75 -2.02 7.65
CA THR A 134 -2.35 -1.67 7.93
C THR A 134 -2.22 -0.16 7.98
N PHE A 135 -1.62 0.37 9.04
CA PHE A 135 -1.45 1.81 9.21
C PHE A 135 0.03 2.19 9.18
N CYS A 136 0.38 3.08 8.25
CA CYS A 136 1.70 3.68 8.18
C CYS A 136 1.72 4.99 8.98
N VAL A 137 2.60 5.05 9.98
CA VAL A 137 2.86 6.25 10.78
C VAL A 137 4.34 6.59 10.66
N LYS A 138 4.66 7.87 10.52
CA LYS A 138 6.04 8.36 10.52
C LYS A 138 6.33 9.04 11.88
N PRO A 139 7.03 8.37 12.81
CA PRO A 139 7.23 8.90 14.16
C PRO A 139 7.89 10.29 14.18
N SER A 140 8.80 10.56 13.23
CA SER A 140 9.49 11.85 13.13
C SER A 140 8.57 13.02 12.73
N GLN A 141 7.29 12.80 12.45
CA GLN A 141 6.31 13.88 12.31
C GLN A 141 5.73 14.32 13.65
N HIS A 142 5.92 13.53 14.71
CA HIS A 142 5.23 13.66 16.00
C HIS A 142 6.18 13.82 17.18
N THR A 143 7.48 13.70 16.96
CA THR A 143 8.52 14.03 17.94
C THR A 143 9.85 14.27 17.22
N ASP A 144 10.60 15.27 17.69
CA ASP A 144 11.99 15.54 17.27
C ASP A 144 13.03 14.93 18.22
N ASP A 145 12.58 14.33 19.32
CA ASP A 145 13.44 13.68 20.31
C ASP A 145 13.50 12.16 20.05
N PRO A 146 14.64 11.61 19.57
CA PRO A 146 14.78 10.18 19.34
C PRO A 146 14.50 9.32 20.58
N ALA A 147 14.70 9.87 21.80
CA ALA A 147 14.42 9.16 23.04
C ALA A 147 12.91 8.92 23.25
N GLN A 148 12.05 9.75 22.65
CA GLN A 148 10.59 9.66 22.78
C GLN A 148 9.94 8.71 21.78
N VAL A 149 10.65 8.30 20.71
CA VAL A 149 10.11 7.44 19.64
C VAL A 149 9.53 6.13 20.19
N ARG A 150 10.17 5.54 21.21
CA ARG A 150 9.64 4.33 21.86
C ARG A 150 8.26 4.56 22.47
N ALA A 151 8.14 5.56 23.34
CA ALA A 151 6.91 5.88 24.04
C ALA A 151 5.79 6.27 23.05
N LEU A 152 6.14 7.00 22.00
CA LEU A 152 5.22 7.34 20.91
C LEU A 152 4.69 6.09 20.20
N CYS A 153 5.56 5.14 19.82
CA CYS A 153 5.14 3.88 19.19
C CYS A 153 4.24 3.05 20.13
N GLU A 154 4.58 2.98 21.42
CA GLU A 154 3.75 2.29 22.42
C GLU A 154 2.35 2.92 22.54
N HIS A 155 2.27 4.26 22.55
CA HIS A 155 1.02 5.00 22.53
C HIS A 155 0.17 4.71 21.29
N ILE A 156 0.78 4.76 20.09
CA ILE A 156 0.10 4.47 18.82
C ILE A 156 -0.48 3.05 18.84
N VAL A 157 0.32 2.05 19.22
CA VAL A 157 -0.11 0.64 19.26
C VAL A 157 -1.24 0.44 20.24
N ALA A 158 -1.16 1.04 21.44
CA ALA A 158 -2.24 0.98 22.42
C ALA A 158 -3.54 1.56 21.86
N ARG A 159 -3.47 2.73 21.21
CA ARG A 159 -4.63 3.41 20.63
C ARG A 159 -5.29 2.61 19.52
N VAL A 160 -4.52 2.05 18.59
CA VAL A 160 -5.04 1.19 17.50
C VAL A 160 -5.68 -0.07 18.07
N SER A 161 -5.04 -0.71 19.05
CA SER A 161 -5.57 -1.93 19.69
C SER A 161 -6.95 -1.71 20.33
N HIS A 162 -7.20 -0.51 20.87
CA HIS A 162 -8.52 -0.15 21.41
C HIS A 162 -9.59 0.04 20.32
N LEU A 163 -9.22 0.54 19.14
CA LEU A 163 -10.14 0.71 18.00
C LEU A 163 -10.53 -0.65 17.41
N ASP A 164 -9.55 -1.54 17.23
CA ASP A 164 -9.78 -2.89 16.69
C ASP A 164 -10.66 -3.76 17.60
N ALA A 165 -10.59 -3.56 18.92
CA ALA A 165 -11.42 -4.28 19.88
C ALA A 165 -12.92 -3.93 19.80
N GLY A 166 -13.26 -2.79 19.18
CA GLY A 166 -14.64 -2.32 19.01
C GLY A 166 -15.25 -2.60 17.64
N ALA A 167 -14.44 -2.99 16.64
CA ALA A 167 -14.91 -3.22 15.28
C ALA A 167 -15.58 -4.60 15.15
N PRO A 168 -16.79 -4.69 14.56
CA PRO A 168 -17.41 -5.98 14.27
C PRO A 168 -16.55 -6.74 13.26
N ARG A 169 -16.00 -7.89 13.67
CA ARG A 169 -15.33 -8.81 12.74
C ARG A 169 -16.40 -9.42 11.83
N SER A 170 -16.43 -8.99 10.57
CA SER A 170 -17.20 -9.71 9.54
C SER A 170 -16.64 -11.13 9.42
N LEU A 171 -17.47 -12.11 9.73
CA LEU A 171 -17.26 -13.55 9.48
C LEU A 171 -17.39 -13.85 7.99
#